data_AF-A0A3M1CRU3-F1
#
_entry.id   AF-A0A3M1CRU3-F1
#
_cell.length_a   1.000
_cell.length_b   1.000
_cell.length_c   1.000
_cell.angle_alpha   90.00
_cell.angle_beta   90.00
_cell.angle_gamma   90.00
#
_symmetry.space_group_name_H-M   'P 1'
#
loop_
_entity.id
_entity.type
_entity.pdbx_description
1 polymer ?
#
loop_
_entity_poly.entity_id
_entity_poly.type
_entity_poly.pdbx_seq_one_letter_code
_entity_poly.pdbx_strand_id
1 'polypeptide(L)'
;MKAKPLYLLPLALVALSLAARAEDARRYTKQLEHWSQVVADLKSADATEEVARDIELIRTWIGQAQAFLASEKFEKIDKLLKRIEAQAVFCRAKINRLEAEQQADQAEEAAAALEKKAREISAQADAAEKKMKQLESQGL
;
A
#
# COMPACT_ATOMS: atom_id res chain seq x y z
N MET A 1 -51.83 38.58 29.35
CA MET A 1 -52.00 37.31 28.61
C MET A 1 -50.64 36.87 28.10
N LYS A 2 -50.02 35.82 28.69
CA LYS A 2 -48.70 35.32 28.27
C LYS A 2 -48.90 34.10 27.36
N ALA A 3 -48.68 34.28 26.06
CA ALA A 3 -48.67 33.16 25.11
C ALA A 3 -47.41 32.32 25.35
N LYS A 4 -47.60 31.01 25.53
CA LYS A 4 -46.54 30.03 25.81
C LYS A 4 -45.73 29.74 24.53
N PRO A 5 -44.38 29.88 24.54
CA PRO A 5 -43.54 29.42 23.44
C PRO A 5 -43.18 27.95 23.67
N LEU A 6 -44.17 27.04 23.65
CA LEU A 6 -43.95 25.61 23.93
C LEU A 6 -43.86 24.73 22.68
N TYR A 7 -44.09 25.30 21.48
CA TYR A 7 -44.15 24.54 20.22
C TYR A 7 -42.89 24.66 19.33
N LEU A 8 -41.90 25.48 19.71
CA LEU A 8 -40.67 25.69 18.92
C LEU A 8 -39.51 24.73 19.28
N LEU A 9 -39.55 24.12 20.47
CA LEU A 9 -38.55 23.14 20.92
C LEU A 9 -38.48 21.85 20.07
N PRO A 10 -39.59 21.21 19.64
CA PRO A 10 -39.50 19.99 18.85
C PRO A 10 -38.96 20.23 17.42
N LEU A 11 -39.22 21.39 16.82
CA LEU A 11 -38.74 21.72 15.47
C LEU A 11 -37.22 21.96 15.44
N ALA A 12 -36.69 22.61 16.48
CA ALA A 12 -35.25 22.83 16.63
C ALA A 12 -34.48 21.51 16.83
N LEU A 13 -35.05 20.54 17.56
CA LEU A 13 -34.43 19.23 17.77
C LEU A 13 -34.34 18.39 16.48
N VAL A 14 -35.40 18.45 15.64
CA VAL A 14 -35.41 17.76 14.34
C VAL A 14 -34.37 18.38 13.40
N ALA A 15 -34.29 19.71 13.32
CA ALA A 15 -33.30 20.40 12.49
C ALA A 15 -31.85 20.07 12.89
N LEU A 16 -31.58 19.97 14.20
CA LEU A 16 -30.26 19.60 14.72
C LEU A 16 -29.87 18.16 14.33
N SER A 17 -30.83 17.24 14.33
CA SER A 17 -30.61 15.84 13.96
C SER A 17 -30.30 15.67 12.46
N LEU A 18 -30.90 16.48 11.59
CA LEU A 18 -30.58 16.49 10.16
C LEU A 18 -29.20 17.08 9.88
N ALA A 19 -28.82 18.15 10.59
CA ALA A 19 -27.50 18.75 10.44
C ALA A 19 -26.38 17.78 10.84
N ALA A 20 -26.54 17.07 11.96
CA ALA A 20 -25.59 16.04 12.41
C ALA A 20 -25.44 14.90 11.38
N ARG A 21 -26.57 14.39 10.85
CA ARG A 21 -26.53 13.34 9.80
C ARG A 21 -25.83 13.79 8.52
N ALA A 22 -26.00 15.06 8.12
CA ALA A 22 -25.34 15.61 6.95
C ALA A 22 -23.83 15.77 7.15
N GLU A 23 -23.39 16.09 8.37
CA GLU A 23 -21.97 16.16 8.72
C GLU A 23 -21.31 14.77 8.71
N ASP A 24 -21.95 13.78 9.32
CA ASP A 24 -21.50 12.39 9.31
C ASP A 24 -21.38 11.85 7.88
N ALA A 25 -22.41 12.07 7.05
CA ALA A 25 -22.39 11.63 5.66
C ALA A 25 -21.20 12.22 4.88
N ARG A 26 -20.94 13.53 5.02
CA ARG A 26 -19.80 14.19 4.38
C ARG A 26 -18.46 13.63 4.86
N ARG A 27 -18.34 13.36 6.17
CA ARG A 27 -17.13 12.77 6.75
C ARG A 27 -16.86 11.38 6.17
N TYR A 28 -17.88 10.53 6.12
CA TYR A 28 -17.74 9.17 5.56
C TYR A 28 -17.45 9.19 4.06
N THR A 29 -18.05 10.09 3.28
CA THR A 29 -17.72 10.25 1.85
C THR A 29 -16.23 10.51 1.67
N LYS A 30 -15.67 11.50 2.40
CA LYS A 30 -14.24 11.82 2.31
C LYS A 30 -13.34 10.66 2.70
N GLN A 31 -13.71 9.91 3.74
CA GLN A 31 -12.95 8.75 4.16
C GLN A 31 -12.97 7.63 3.11
N LEU A 32 -14.13 7.36 2.50
CA LEU A 32 -14.25 6.34 1.46
C LEU A 32 -13.55 6.73 0.15
N GLU A 33 -13.53 8.02 -0.20
CA GLU A 33 -12.73 8.56 -1.30
C GLU A 33 -11.23 8.36 -1.04
N HIS A 34 -10.76 8.72 0.16
CA HIS A 34 -9.39 8.50 0.57
C HIS A 34 -9.00 7.01 0.46
N TRP A 35 -9.81 6.10 0.99
CA TRP A 35 -9.53 4.67 0.90
C TRP A 35 -9.57 4.13 -0.53
N SER A 36 -10.41 4.71 -1.39
CA SER A 36 -10.42 4.36 -2.82
C SER A 36 -9.12 4.77 -3.51
N GLN A 37 -8.55 5.92 -3.14
CA GLN A 37 -7.23 6.35 -3.62
C GLN A 37 -6.12 5.43 -3.10
N VAL A 38 -6.11 5.11 -1.81
CA VAL A 38 -5.12 4.19 -1.22
C VAL A 38 -5.16 2.82 -1.92
N VAL A 39 -6.35 2.31 -2.26
CA VAL A 39 -6.52 1.07 -3.02
C VAL A 39 -5.93 1.17 -4.42
N ALA A 40 -6.06 2.32 -5.10
CA ALA A 40 -5.44 2.54 -6.39
C ALA A 40 -3.91 2.53 -6.27
N ASP A 41 -3.37 3.22 -5.26
CA ASP A 41 -1.92 3.26 -4.99
C ASP A 41 -1.35 1.88 -4.66
N LEU A 42 -2.08 1.07 -3.87
CA LEU A 42 -1.70 -0.30 -3.57
C LEU A 42 -1.70 -1.17 -4.82
N LYS A 43 -2.70 -1.02 -5.70
CA LYS A 43 -2.74 -1.76 -6.96
C LYS A 43 -1.60 -1.37 -7.90
N SER A 44 -1.24 -0.08 -7.95
CA SER A 44 -0.10 0.38 -8.75
C SER A 44 1.25 -0.09 -8.20
N ALA A 45 1.36 -0.31 -6.89
CA ALA A 45 2.58 -0.80 -6.26
C ALA A 45 2.71 -2.34 -6.27
N ASP A 46 1.60 -3.07 -6.42
CA ASP A 46 1.59 -4.54 -6.50
C ASP A 46 2.05 -5.05 -7.87
N ALA A 47 3.35 -4.97 -8.15
CA ALA A 47 3.94 -5.37 -9.42
C ALA A 47 3.82 -6.88 -9.71
N THR A 48 3.64 -7.71 -8.68
CA THR A 48 3.60 -9.18 -8.79
C THR A 48 2.19 -9.77 -8.65
N GLU A 49 1.17 -8.92 -8.48
CA GLU A 49 -0.23 -9.31 -8.23
C GLU A 49 -0.45 -10.17 -6.98
N GLU A 50 0.52 -10.22 -6.06
CA GLU A 50 0.48 -11.09 -4.88
C GLU A 50 -0.49 -10.60 -3.80
N VAL A 51 -0.85 -9.32 -3.82
CA VAL A 51 -1.87 -8.74 -2.93
C VAL A 51 -3.18 -8.41 -3.64
N ALA A 52 -3.34 -8.78 -4.91
CA ALA A 52 -4.55 -8.51 -5.68
C ALA A 52 -5.84 -8.98 -4.99
N ARG A 53 -5.82 -10.18 -4.38
CA ARG A 53 -6.97 -10.71 -3.62
C ARG A 53 -7.32 -9.86 -2.41
N ASP A 54 -6.31 -9.39 -1.69
CA ASP A 54 -6.48 -8.54 -0.52
C ASP A 54 -7.00 -7.15 -0.92
N ILE A 55 -6.55 -6.62 -2.05
CA ILE A 55 -7.03 -5.37 -2.63
C ILE A 55 -8.51 -5.46 -3.03
N GLU A 56 -8.93 -6.55 -3.68
CA GLU A 56 -10.34 -6.77 -4.03
C GLU A 56 -11.24 -6.92 -2.80
N LEU A 57 -10.70 -7.49 -1.73
CA LEU A 57 -11.41 -7.57 -0.45
C LEU A 57 -11.65 -6.17 0.15
N ILE A 58 -10.65 -5.28 0.09
CA ILE A 58 -10.81 -3.87 0.51
C ILE A 58 -11.88 -3.17 -0.34
N ARG A 59 -11.83 -3.33 -1.68
CA ARG A 59 -12.84 -2.76 -2.59
C ARG A 59 -14.26 -3.20 -2.24
N THR A 60 -14.42 -4.48 -1.91
CA THR A 60 -15.69 -5.05 -1.49
C THR A 60 -16.22 -4.35 -0.23
N TRP A 61 -15.37 -4.11 0.78
CA TRP A 61 -15.78 -3.40 1.99
C TRP A 61 -16.06 -1.91 1.75
N ILE A 62 -15.32 -1.25 0.85
CA ILE A 62 -15.64 0.12 0.43
C ILE A 62 -17.03 0.17 -0.20
N GLY A 63 -17.35 -0.75 -1.12
CA GLY A 63 -18.69 -0.85 -1.71
C GLY A 63 -19.80 -1.09 -0.68
N GLN A 64 -19.54 -1.96 0.31
CA GLN A 64 -20.48 -2.18 1.42
C GLN A 64 -20.67 -0.91 2.27
N ALA A 65 -19.60 -0.18 2.56
CA ALA A 65 -19.66 1.07 3.31
C ALA A 65 -20.41 2.16 2.55
N GLN A 66 -20.23 2.26 1.23
CA GLN A 66 -20.99 3.15 0.35
C GLN A 66 -22.50 2.81 0.36
N ALA A 67 -22.85 1.51 0.35
CA ALA A 67 -24.24 1.08 0.47
C ALA A 67 -24.86 1.44 1.84
N PHE A 68 -24.09 1.34 2.92
CA PHE A 68 -24.52 1.80 4.25
C PHE A 68 -24.65 3.31 4.35
N LEU A 69 -23.74 4.06 3.72
CA LEU A 69 -23.81 5.51 3.61
C LEU A 69 -25.09 5.95 2.90
N ALA A 70 -25.42 5.34 1.76
CA ALA A 70 -26.65 5.61 1.01
C ALA A 70 -27.92 5.24 1.78
N SER A 71 -27.83 4.29 2.73
CA SER A 71 -28.93 3.87 3.60
C SER A 71 -28.94 4.58 4.96
N GLU A 72 -28.08 5.58 5.17
CA GLU A 72 -27.88 6.29 6.44
C GLU A 72 -27.58 5.39 7.66
N LYS A 73 -26.98 4.20 7.44
CA LYS A 73 -26.59 3.23 8.47
C LYS A 73 -25.16 3.48 8.96
N PHE A 74 -24.91 4.68 9.48
CA PHE A 74 -23.58 5.17 9.82
C PHE A 74 -22.83 4.31 10.84
N GLU A 75 -23.55 3.71 11.79
CA GLU A 75 -22.99 2.84 12.83
C GLU A 75 -22.28 1.60 12.29
N LYS A 76 -22.61 1.19 11.05
CA LYS A 76 -22.00 0.03 10.38
C LYS A 76 -20.74 0.42 9.60
N ILE A 77 -20.57 1.69 9.27
CA ILE A 77 -19.47 2.19 8.44
C ILE A 77 -18.16 2.16 9.24
N ASP A 78 -18.17 2.58 10.50
CA ASP A 78 -16.96 2.64 11.34
C ASP A 78 -16.20 1.31 11.43
N LYS A 79 -16.94 0.19 11.57
CA LYS A 79 -16.33 -1.14 11.63
C LYS A 79 -15.67 -1.53 10.30
N LEU A 80 -16.30 -1.18 9.18
CA LEU A 80 -15.74 -1.42 7.85
C LEU A 80 -14.50 -0.57 7.62
N LEU A 81 -14.52 0.71 8.02
CA LEU A 81 -13.36 1.61 7.87
C LEU A 81 -12.15 1.12 8.64
N LYS A 82 -12.31 0.69 9.90
CA LYS A 82 -11.21 0.10 10.68
C LYS A 82 -10.65 -1.16 10.02
N ARG A 83 -11.51 -1.95 9.39
CA ARG A 83 -11.11 -3.17 8.68
C ARG A 83 -10.36 -2.85 7.39
N ILE A 84 -10.83 -1.85 6.64
CA ILE A 84 -10.16 -1.31 5.45
C ILE A 84 -8.78 -0.79 5.81
N GLU A 85 -8.66 0.00 6.88
CA GLU A 85 -7.39 0.54 7.36
C GLU A 85 -6.38 -0.56 7.69
N ALA A 86 -6.78 -1.52 8.53
CA ALA A 86 -5.90 -2.61 8.93
C ALA A 86 -5.43 -3.44 7.71
N GLN A 87 -6.34 -3.72 6.77
CA GLN A 87 -6.01 -4.50 5.59
C GLN A 87 -5.13 -3.71 4.61
N ALA A 88 -5.35 -2.39 4.45
CA ALA A 88 -4.50 -1.55 3.62
C ALA A 88 -3.06 -1.47 4.15
N VAL A 89 -2.90 -1.36 5.48
CA VAL A 89 -1.60 -1.42 6.14
C VAL A 89 -0.93 -2.78 5.91
N PHE A 90 -1.69 -3.88 6.04
CA PHE A 90 -1.19 -5.22 5.75
C PHE A 90 -0.73 -5.37 4.29
N CYS A 91 -1.53 -4.93 3.31
CA CYS A 91 -1.16 -4.95 1.89
C CYS A 91 0.12 -4.17 1.66
N ARG A 92 0.25 -2.96 2.22
CA ARG A 92 1.46 -2.15 2.08
C ARG A 92 2.68 -2.86 2.65
N ALA A 93 2.57 -3.44 3.85
CA ALA A 93 3.67 -4.19 4.46
C ALA A 93 4.09 -5.40 3.61
N LYS A 94 3.12 -6.10 3.02
CA LYS A 94 3.38 -7.25 2.15
C LYS A 94 4.05 -6.83 0.83
N ILE A 95 3.61 -5.74 0.19
CA ILE A 95 4.27 -5.18 -1.00
C ILE A 95 5.72 -4.80 -0.67
N ASN A 96 5.95 -4.05 0.41
CA ASN A 96 7.29 -3.63 0.79
C ASN A 96 8.22 -4.82 1.08
N ARG A 97 7.67 -5.90 1.67
CA ARG A 97 8.42 -7.14 1.88
C ARG A 97 8.85 -7.78 0.55
N LEU A 98 7.93 -7.88 -0.41
CA LEU A 98 8.21 -8.45 -1.73
C LEU A 98 9.23 -7.62 -2.50
N GLU A 99 9.14 -6.29 -2.44
CA GLU A 99 10.14 -5.39 -3.03
C GLU A 99 11.52 -5.59 -2.39
N ALA A 100 11.58 -5.75 -1.07
CA ALA A 100 12.85 -6.01 -0.37
C ALA A 100 13.44 -7.38 -0.70
N GLU A 101 12.60 -8.42 -0.80
CA GLU A 101 13.00 -9.76 -1.24
C GLU A 101 13.59 -9.69 -2.67
N GLN A 102 12.90 -9.02 -3.60
CA GLN A 102 13.39 -8.85 -4.98
C GLN A 102 14.70 -8.07 -5.05
N GLN A 103 14.88 -7.03 -4.24
CA GLN A 103 16.14 -6.27 -4.18
C GLN A 103 17.28 -7.11 -3.62
N ALA A 104 17.00 -7.96 -2.62
CA ALA A 104 17.99 -8.88 -2.07
C ALA A 104 18.45 -9.89 -3.14
N ASP A 105 17.52 -10.50 -3.86
CA ASP A 105 17.83 -11.44 -4.95
C ASP A 105 18.71 -10.78 -6.04
N GLN A 106 18.36 -9.56 -6.46
CA GLN A 106 19.15 -8.80 -7.43
C GLN A 106 20.57 -8.48 -6.92
N ALA A 107 20.71 -8.17 -5.63
CA ALA A 107 22.01 -7.90 -5.03
C ALA A 107 22.88 -9.16 -4.95
N GLU A 108 22.29 -10.31 -4.63
CA GLU A 108 22.97 -11.60 -4.63
C GLU A 108 23.44 -11.99 -6.04
N GLU A 109 22.59 -11.84 -7.05
CA GLU A 109 22.95 -12.09 -8.45
C GLU A 109 24.08 -11.16 -8.92
N ALA A 110 24.01 -9.87 -8.56
CA ALA A 110 25.05 -8.90 -8.90
C ALA A 110 26.38 -9.23 -8.22
N ALA A 111 26.36 -9.61 -6.93
CA ALA A 111 27.54 -10.02 -6.20
C ALA A 111 28.18 -11.28 -6.80
N ALA A 112 27.38 -12.30 -7.12
CA ALA A 112 27.86 -13.52 -7.77
C ALA A 112 28.48 -13.23 -9.16
N ALA A 113 27.87 -12.33 -9.94
CA ALA A 113 28.41 -11.93 -11.23
C ALA A 113 29.74 -11.16 -11.11
N LEU A 114 29.87 -10.30 -10.10
CA LEU A 114 31.11 -9.59 -9.80
C LEU A 114 32.21 -10.54 -9.34
N GLU A 115 31.89 -11.49 -8.47
CA GLU A 115 32.86 -12.48 -8.00
C GLU A 115 33.37 -13.34 -9.16
N LYS A 116 32.47 -13.78 -10.05
CA LYS A 116 32.86 -14.52 -11.25
C LYS A 116 33.82 -13.71 -12.13
N LYS A 117 33.49 -12.44 -12.41
CA LYS A 117 34.38 -11.54 -13.18
C LYS A 117 35.73 -11.34 -12.49
N ALA A 118 35.74 -11.16 -11.17
CA ALA A 118 36.99 -11.01 -10.42
C ALA A 118 37.87 -12.25 -10.53
N ARG A 119 37.29 -13.46 -10.43
CA ARG A 119 38.01 -14.73 -10.61
C ARG A 119 38.57 -14.87 -12.03
N GLU A 120 37.78 -14.51 -13.05
CA GLU A 120 38.23 -14.53 -14.44
C GLU A 120 39.39 -13.56 -14.69
N ILE A 121 39.31 -12.34 -14.16
CA ILE A 121 40.39 -11.33 -14.27
C ILE A 121 41.65 -11.81 -13.54
N SER A 122 41.51 -12.35 -12.33
CA SER A 122 42.64 -12.91 -11.57
C SER A 122 43.32 -14.05 -12.34
N ALA A 123 42.53 -14.97 -12.90
CA ALA A 123 43.07 -16.08 -13.69
C ALA A 123 43.79 -15.60 -14.96
N GLN A 124 43.28 -14.56 -15.62
CA GLN A 124 43.94 -13.94 -16.77
C GLN A 124 45.25 -13.24 -16.38
N ALA A 125 45.26 -12.53 -15.25
CA ALA A 125 46.47 -11.88 -14.72
C ALA A 125 47.55 -12.91 -14.40
N ASP A 126 47.21 -13.99 -13.68
CA ASP A 126 48.13 -15.08 -13.35
C ASP A 126 48.68 -15.77 -14.61
N ALA A 127 47.84 -15.96 -15.62
CA ALA A 127 48.26 -16.55 -16.90
C ALA A 127 49.21 -15.62 -17.68
N ALA A 128 48.94 -14.31 -17.66
CA ALA A 128 49.81 -13.31 -18.29
C ALA A 128 51.17 -13.24 -17.59
N GLU A 129 51.19 -13.26 -16.25
CA GLU A 129 52.43 -13.26 -15.45
C GLU A 129 53.27 -14.51 -15.73
N LYS A 130 52.64 -15.69 -15.79
CA LYS A 130 53.34 -16.94 -16.15
C LYS A 130 53.95 -16.88 -17.55
N LYS A 131 53.25 -16.31 -18.54
CA LYS A 131 53.76 -16.13 -19.89
C LYS A 131 54.94 -15.15 -19.94
N MET A 132 54.86 -14.03 -19.23
CA MET A 132 55.96 -13.07 -19.09
C MET A 132 57.22 -13.75 -18.56
N LYS A 133 57.11 -14.48 -17.43
CA LYS A 133 58.23 -15.22 -16.84
C LYS A 133 58.81 -16.27 -17.79
N GLN A 134 57.97 -16.93 -18.58
CA GLN A 134 58.45 -17.87 -19.61
C GLN A 134 59.25 -17.17 -20.71
N LEU A 135 58.78 -16.02 -21.20
CA LEU A 135 59.47 -15.24 -22.23
C LEU A 135 60.82 -14.71 -21.72
N GLU A 136 60.85 -14.17 -20.50
CA GLU A 136 62.10 -13.72 -19.84
C GLU A 136 63.10 -14.88 -19.69
N SER A 137 62.62 -16.09 -19.36
CA SER A 137 63.50 -17.27 -19.26
C SER A 137 64.04 -17.77 -20.60
N GLN A 138 63.43 -17.37 -21.72
CA GLN A 138 63.81 -17.77 -23.08
C GLN A 138 64.79 -16.79 -23.75
N GLY A 139 65.22 -15.73 -23.05
CA GLY A 139 66.32 -14.88 -23.49
C GLY A 139 65.94 -13.70 -24.40
N LEU A 140 64.69 -13.23 -24.30
CA LEU A 140 64.35 -11.82 -24.55
C LEU A 140 64.43 -11.07 -23.21
#